data_AF-A0AAQ4ED62-F1
#
_entry.id   AF-A0AAQ4ED62-F1
#
_cell.length_a   1.000
_cell.length_b   1.000
_cell.length_c   1.000
_cell.angle_alpha   90.00
_cell.angle_beta   90.00
_cell.angle_gamma   90.00
#
_symmetry.space_group_name_H-M   'P 1'
#
loop_
_entity.id
_entity.type
_entity.pdbx_description
1 polymer ?
#
loop_
_entity_poly.entity_id
_entity_poly.type
_entity_poly.pdbx_seq_one_letter_code
_entity_poly.pdbx_strand_id
1 'polypeptide(L)'
;MLRDDFEFDMRGSDVMVFLHIQKTGGTVFGRHLVHDLELERPCQCVRGRKRCRCARPPGSGGQRWWLFSRYSTGWKCGLHADWTELTGCVDGAMDRAEKAPAKRRYFYVTLLREPVARFLSEFRHVQRGATWRGSRHLCGGRTPTAEELPPCFNGSDWRDVTFQEFLSCPWNLAVNRQTRMLADLTLVGCYNRSGLSEHQRDLLLLASARENLRRTAFFGLTEEQWRSQHLFESTFGLRFVRPFEQLNETRSAAAQGRVPPADLEAVRRWVPPFLPSLTSVFYE
;
A
#
# COMPACT_ATOMS: atom_id res chain seq x y z
N MET A 1 -2.64 -14.97 -15.69
CA MET A 1 -3.30 -14.48 -16.93
C MET A 1 -4.04 -13.19 -16.65
N LEU A 2 -3.56 -12.07 -17.21
CA LEU A 2 -4.36 -10.84 -17.33
C LEU A 2 -5.59 -11.18 -18.17
N ARG A 3 -6.77 -10.61 -17.85
CA ARG A 3 -7.98 -10.81 -18.68
C ARG A 3 -7.67 -10.36 -20.11
N ASP A 4 -8.18 -11.08 -21.10
CA ASP A 4 -7.96 -10.79 -22.53
C ASP A 4 -8.39 -9.36 -22.95
N ASP A 5 -9.17 -8.67 -22.11
CA ASP A 5 -9.63 -7.28 -22.30
C ASP A 5 -8.90 -6.22 -21.42
N PHE A 6 -7.73 -6.52 -20.85
CA PHE A 6 -6.99 -5.55 -20.04
C PHE A 6 -6.30 -4.51 -20.95
N GLU A 7 -6.90 -3.32 -21.06
CA GLU A 7 -6.31 -2.14 -21.70
C GLU A 7 -6.49 -0.91 -20.80
N PHE A 8 -5.39 -0.24 -20.47
CA PHE A 8 -5.39 1.00 -19.70
C PHE A 8 -5.38 2.22 -20.63
N ASP A 9 -6.51 2.93 -20.67
CA ASP A 9 -6.68 4.13 -21.48
C ASP A 9 -6.48 5.41 -20.65
N MET A 10 -5.24 5.92 -20.68
CA MET A 10 -4.88 7.19 -20.02
C MET A 10 -5.61 8.40 -20.64
N ARG A 11 -6.01 8.33 -21.92
CA ARG A 11 -6.74 9.39 -22.61
C ARG A 11 -8.25 9.35 -22.29
N GLY A 12 -8.78 8.19 -21.93
CA GLY A 12 -10.15 7.97 -21.52
C GLY A 12 -10.44 8.45 -20.10
N SER A 13 -11.13 7.62 -19.32
CA SER A 13 -11.50 7.91 -17.93
C SER A 13 -10.83 6.99 -16.90
N ASP A 14 -9.85 6.20 -17.33
CA ASP A 14 -9.16 5.24 -16.46
C ASP A 14 -8.25 5.94 -15.47
N VAL A 15 -8.21 5.42 -14.23
CA VAL A 15 -7.40 5.96 -13.15
C VAL A 15 -6.60 4.84 -12.50
N MET A 16 -5.28 5.00 -12.47
CA MET A 16 -4.40 4.16 -11.67
C MET A 16 -4.46 4.60 -10.20
N VAL A 17 -4.67 3.66 -9.29
CA VAL A 17 -4.77 3.91 -7.85
C VAL A 17 -3.65 3.18 -7.12
N PHE A 18 -2.69 3.92 -6.56
CA PHE A 18 -1.58 3.31 -5.82
C PHE A 18 -1.91 3.14 -4.34
N LEU A 19 -2.20 1.90 -3.93
CA LEU A 19 -2.35 1.48 -2.54
C LEU A 19 -0.95 1.32 -1.93
N HIS A 20 -0.51 2.33 -1.17
CA HIS A 20 0.82 2.35 -0.58
C HIS A 20 0.82 1.74 0.82
N ILE A 21 1.21 0.47 0.94
CA ILE A 21 1.42 -0.21 2.22
C ILE A 21 2.72 0.28 2.88
N GLN A 22 2.71 0.50 4.19
CA GLN A 22 3.91 0.95 4.88
C GLN A 22 5.06 -0.05 4.72
N LYS A 23 6.23 0.50 4.36
CA LYS A 23 7.53 -0.19 4.35
C LYS A 23 7.73 -1.22 3.23
N THR A 24 6.94 -1.14 2.16
CA THR A 24 7.07 -1.98 0.96
C THR A 24 7.78 -1.27 -0.20
N GLY A 25 8.70 -0.34 0.08
CA GLY A 25 9.38 0.41 -0.98
C GLY A 25 8.53 1.46 -1.70
N GLY A 26 7.25 1.63 -1.34
CA GLY A 26 6.31 2.51 -2.06
C GLY A 26 6.67 4.01 -2.13
N THR A 27 7.66 4.49 -1.36
CA THR A 27 8.21 5.84 -1.55
C THR A 27 9.03 5.95 -2.84
N VAL A 28 9.79 4.93 -3.19
CA VAL A 28 10.60 4.88 -4.41
C VAL A 28 9.67 4.66 -5.62
N PHE A 29 8.85 3.61 -5.56
CA PHE A 29 7.89 3.33 -6.64
C PHE A 29 6.91 4.48 -6.90
N GLY A 30 6.35 5.10 -5.86
CA GLY A 30 5.49 6.25 -6.03
C GLY A 30 6.19 7.46 -6.69
N ARG A 31 7.52 7.59 -6.55
CA ARG A 31 8.30 8.60 -7.27
C ARG A 31 8.47 8.21 -8.73
N HIS A 32 8.77 6.95 -9.02
CA HIS A 32 8.83 6.45 -10.40
C HIS A 32 7.53 6.75 -11.15
N LEU A 33 6.36 6.52 -10.54
CA LEU A 33 5.06 6.81 -11.15
C LEU A 33 4.82 8.28 -11.52
N VAL A 34 5.50 9.24 -10.88
CA VAL A 34 5.29 10.68 -11.14
C VAL A 34 6.47 11.36 -11.84
N HIS A 35 7.64 10.73 -11.87
CA HIS A 35 8.87 11.34 -12.42
C HIS A 35 9.45 10.58 -13.60
N ASP A 36 9.28 9.26 -13.64
CA ASP A 36 10.12 8.41 -14.48
C ASP A 36 9.32 7.64 -15.53
N LEU A 37 8.02 7.90 -15.71
CA LEU A 37 7.25 7.36 -16.82
C LEU A 37 7.43 8.21 -18.09
N GLU A 38 7.62 7.54 -19.23
CA GLU A 38 7.57 8.15 -20.55
C GLU A 38 6.11 8.45 -20.91
N LEU A 39 5.72 9.72 -20.82
CA LEU A 39 4.34 10.17 -21.03
C LEU A 39 4.31 11.29 -22.06
N GLU A 40 3.28 11.29 -22.92
CA GLU A 40 2.98 12.42 -23.81
C GLU A 40 2.86 13.74 -23.03
N ARG A 41 2.28 13.66 -21.83
CA ARG A 41 2.24 14.77 -20.88
C ARG A 41 2.81 14.32 -19.53
N PRO A 42 4.07 14.66 -19.22
CA PRO A 42 4.67 14.37 -17.92
C PRO A 42 3.90 15.02 -16.77
N CYS A 43 3.98 14.42 -15.57
CA CYS A 43 3.44 15.05 -14.38
C CYS A 43 4.19 16.35 -14.06
N GLN A 44 3.45 17.39 -13.70
CA GLN A 44 4.02 18.69 -13.36
C GLN A 44 4.39 18.73 -11.88
N CYS A 45 5.67 18.57 -11.58
CA CYS A 45 6.21 18.56 -10.22
C CYS A 45 6.94 19.88 -9.92
N VAL A 46 6.45 20.64 -8.93
CA VAL A 46 7.11 21.89 -8.51
C VAL A 46 8.15 21.60 -7.43
N ARG A 47 9.38 22.09 -7.60
CA ARG A 47 10.47 21.95 -6.61
C ARG A 47 10.00 22.39 -5.22
N GLY A 48 10.31 21.59 -4.20
CA GLY A 48 9.88 21.84 -2.82
C GLY A 48 8.45 21.39 -2.50
N ARG A 49 7.60 21.13 -3.50
CA ARG A 49 6.27 20.53 -3.28
C ARG A 49 6.38 19.02 -3.35
N LYS A 50 5.77 18.34 -2.36
CA LYS A 50 5.71 16.88 -2.35
C LYS A 50 4.74 16.31 -3.41
N ARG A 51 3.77 17.09 -3.90
CA ARG A 51 2.76 16.62 -4.85
C ARG A 51 3.03 17.16 -6.25
N CYS A 52 2.88 16.30 -7.23
CA CYS A 52 2.90 16.58 -8.65
C CYS A 52 1.48 16.62 -9.20
N ARG A 53 1.28 17.34 -10.31
CA ARG A 53 0.03 17.31 -11.07
C ARG A 53 0.13 16.32 -12.22
N CYS A 54 -0.51 15.17 -12.11
CA CYS A 54 -0.54 14.12 -13.13
C CYS A 54 -1.87 14.18 -13.89
N ALA A 55 -1.97 15.16 -14.79
CA ALA A 55 -3.16 15.37 -15.60
C ALA A 55 -3.10 14.54 -16.89
N ARG A 56 -4.27 14.23 -17.45
CA ARG A 56 -4.39 13.50 -18.72
C ARG A 56 -3.70 14.23 -19.88
N PRO A 57 -3.35 13.50 -20.96
CA PRO A 57 -2.81 14.09 -22.17
C PRO A 57 -3.71 15.20 -22.77
N PRO A 58 -3.15 16.12 -23.57
CA PRO A 58 -3.93 17.12 -24.28
C PRO A 58 -5.01 16.49 -25.17
N GLY A 59 -6.16 17.17 -25.29
CA GLY A 59 -7.31 16.67 -26.07
C GLY A 59 -8.13 15.57 -25.41
N SER A 60 -7.74 15.10 -24.22
CA SER A 60 -8.28 13.88 -23.58
C SER A 60 -8.87 14.16 -22.18
N GLY A 61 -9.85 15.07 -22.10
CA GLY A 61 -10.50 15.43 -20.82
C GLY A 61 -9.72 16.44 -19.96
N GLY A 62 -8.65 17.06 -20.50
CA GLY A 62 -8.04 18.28 -19.98
C GLY A 62 -7.29 18.13 -18.66
N GLN A 63 -7.73 18.83 -17.62
CA GLN A 63 -7.03 18.99 -16.34
C GLN A 63 -7.31 17.87 -15.31
N ARG A 64 -8.04 16.83 -15.73
CA ARG A 64 -8.41 15.64 -14.94
C ARG A 64 -7.22 14.73 -14.68
N TRP A 65 -7.28 13.96 -13.60
CA TRP A 65 -6.19 13.11 -13.14
C TRP A 65 -6.30 11.70 -13.72
N TRP A 66 -5.16 11.12 -14.09
CA TRP A 66 -5.05 9.69 -14.44
C TRP A 66 -4.42 8.85 -13.31
N LEU A 67 -3.84 9.49 -12.29
CA LEU A 67 -3.16 8.84 -11.17
C LEU A 67 -3.69 9.34 -9.83
N PHE A 68 -4.16 8.42 -8.99
CA PHE A 68 -4.49 8.62 -7.58
C PHE A 68 -3.40 8.01 -6.69
N SER A 69 -2.60 8.86 -6.04
CA SER A 69 -1.49 8.42 -5.18
C SER A 69 -1.10 9.51 -4.19
N ARG A 70 -0.25 9.15 -3.21
CA ARG A 70 0.41 10.10 -2.31
C ARG A 70 1.06 11.27 -3.06
N TYR A 71 1.72 11.00 -4.18
CA TYR A 71 2.53 11.99 -4.90
C TYR A 71 1.77 12.70 -6.02
N SER A 72 0.53 12.31 -6.33
CA SER A 72 -0.37 13.07 -7.22
C SER A 72 -1.46 13.80 -6.42
N THR A 73 -2.48 13.08 -5.96
CA THR A 73 -3.66 13.63 -5.28
C THR A 73 -3.41 13.88 -3.78
N GLY A 74 -2.39 13.24 -3.20
CA GLY A 74 -2.13 13.24 -1.76
C GLY A 74 -2.99 12.22 -1.02
N TRP A 75 -3.05 12.35 0.30
CA TRP A 75 -3.82 11.44 1.17
C TRP A 75 -5.30 11.79 1.24
N LYS A 76 -5.96 11.91 0.08
CA LYS A 76 -7.38 12.34 0.00
C LYS A 76 -8.33 11.38 0.71
N CYS A 77 -8.00 10.10 0.72
CA CYS A 77 -8.78 9.05 1.38
C CYS A 77 -8.26 8.64 2.76
N GLY A 78 -7.24 9.33 3.29
CA GLY A 78 -6.58 8.96 4.54
C GLY A 78 -5.10 8.67 4.35
N LEU A 79 -4.31 8.88 5.41
CA LEU A 79 -2.89 8.57 5.42
C LEU A 79 -2.70 7.05 5.30
N HIS A 80 -2.03 6.59 4.24
CA HIS A 80 -1.87 5.17 3.95
C HIS A 80 -3.21 4.41 3.91
N ALA A 81 -4.20 5.01 3.24
CA ALA A 81 -5.52 4.39 3.06
C ALA A 81 -5.39 2.97 2.51
N ASP A 82 -6.06 2.02 3.17
CA ASP A 82 -6.08 0.61 2.79
C ASP A 82 -7.13 0.29 1.71
N TRP A 83 -7.27 -0.98 1.35
CA TRP A 83 -8.25 -1.44 0.35
C TRP A 83 -9.68 -0.99 0.69
N THR A 84 -10.12 -1.23 1.93
CA THR A 84 -11.45 -0.84 2.40
C THR A 84 -11.65 0.67 2.31
N GLU A 85 -10.65 1.46 2.74
CA GLU A 85 -10.74 2.92 2.67
C GLU A 85 -10.76 3.43 1.22
N LEU A 86 -9.87 2.94 0.36
CA LEU A 86 -9.75 3.41 -1.01
C LEU A 86 -10.98 3.06 -1.86
N THR A 87 -11.44 1.82 -1.80
CA THR A 87 -12.60 1.36 -2.59
C THR A 87 -13.88 2.09 -2.23
N GLY A 88 -14.04 2.52 -0.98
CA GLY A 88 -15.16 3.35 -0.53
C GLY A 88 -14.99 4.88 -0.73
N CYS A 89 -13.83 5.36 -1.19
CA CYS A 89 -13.52 6.81 -1.18
C CYS A 89 -13.03 7.39 -2.50
N VAL A 90 -12.24 6.66 -3.28
CA VAL A 90 -11.50 7.22 -4.43
C VAL A 90 -12.41 7.94 -5.41
N ASP A 91 -13.57 7.35 -5.72
CA ASP A 91 -14.50 7.90 -6.70
C ASP A 91 -15.02 9.29 -6.31
N GLY A 92 -15.64 9.40 -5.13
CA GLY A 92 -16.08 10.69 -4.61
C GLY A 92 -14.92 11.68 -4.35
N ALA A 93 -13.72 11.18 -4.02
CA ALA A 93 -12.54 12.04 -3.85
C ALA A 93 -12.07 12.66 -5.18
N MET A 94 -12.13 11.89 -6.27
CA MET A 94 -11.81 12.35 -7.62
C MET A 94 -12.86 13.36 -8.11
N ASP A 95 -14.14 13.08 -7.94
CA ASP A 95 -15.22 14.00 -8.30
C ASP A 95 -15.10 15.36 -7.61
N ARG A 96 -14.82 15.36 -6.30
CA ARG A 96 -14.57 16.60 -5.54
C ARG A 96 -13.32 17.34 -6.03
N ALA A 97 -12.26 16.61 -6.39
CA ALA A 97 -11.02 17.21 -6.86
C ALA A 97 -11.17 17.82 -8.26
N GLU A 98 -11.98 17.20 -9.11
CA GLU A 98 -12.24 17.61 -10.50
C GLU A 98 -13.46 18.53 -10.62
N LYS A 99 -14.22 18.71 -9.53
CA LYS A 99 -15.48 19.46 -9.45
C LYS A 99 -16.52 18.98 -10.46
N ALA A 100 -16.46 17.71 -10.84
CA ALA A 100 -17.36 17.11 -11.81
C ALA A 100 -17.41 15.59 -11.63
N PRO A 101 -18.60 14.97 -11.69
CA PRO A 101 -18.72 13.53 -11.74
C PRO A 101 -18.16 12.99 -13.06
N ALA A 102 -17.56 11.80 -13.01
CA ALA A 102 -17.21 11.04 -14.21
C ALA A 102 -17.28 9.54 -13.95
N LYS A 103 -17.75 8.79 -14.95
CA LYS A 103 -17.67 7.33 -14.94
C LYS A 103 -16.22 6.93 -15.20
N ARG A 104 -15.54 6.35 -14.20
CA ARG A 104 -14.13 5.95 -14.25
C ARG A 104 -13.98 4.44 -14.05
N ARG A 105 -12.93 3.86 -14.62
CA ARG A 105 -12.44 2.53 -14.24
C ARG A 105 -11.19 2.72 -13.36
N TYR A 106 -11.09 1.96 -12.27
CA TYR A 106 -10.00 2.08 -11.32
C TYR A 106 -9.08 0.87 -11.40
N PHE A 107 -7.80 1.14 -11.66
CA PHE A 107 -6.75 0.14 -11.79
C PHE A 107 -5.87 0.21 -10.55
N TYR A 108 -6.16 -0.65 -9.58
CA TYR A 108 -5.44 -0.70 -8.32
C TYR A 108 -4.06 -1.32 -8.53
N VAL A 109 -3.04 -0.66 -7.98
CA VAL A 109 -1.66 -1.14 -7.96
C VAL A 109 -1.09 -1.08 -6.56
N THR A 110 -0.19 -1.99 -6.21
CA THR A 110 0.46 -2.02 -4.88
C THR A 110 1.88 -2.56 -4.96
N LEU A 111 2.63 -2.44 -3.86
CA LEU A 111 3.89 -3.15 -3.66
C LEU A 111 3.82 -3.98 -2.39
N LEU A 112 4.36 -5.19 -2.47
CA LEU A 112 4.56 -6.09 -1.33
C LEU A 112 6.05 -6.22 -1.00
N ARG A 113 6.31 -6.82 0.16
CA ARG A 113 7.64 -7.08 0.68
C ARG A 113 7.64 -8.34 1.54
N GLU A 114 8.80 -9.00 1.63
CA GLU A 114 9.04 -10.08 2.57
C GLU A 114 8.57 -9.67 3.98
N PRO A 115 7.62 -10.43 4.59
CA PRO A 115 6.93 -9.93 5.76
C PRO A 115 7.85 -9.65 6.97
N VAL A 116 8.90 -10.46 7.17
CA VAL A 116 9.88 -10.24 8.25
C VAL A 116 10.69 -8.97 7.96
N ALA A 117 11.23 -8.80 6.76
CA ALA A 117 11.99 -7.63 6.34
C ALA A 117 11.14 -6.35 6.41
N ARG A 118 9.86 -6.45 6.04
CA ARG A 118 8.86 -5.38 6.15
C ARG A 118 8.58 -5.00 7.60
N PHE A 119 8.35 -5.99 8.46
CA PHE A 119 8.11 -5.80 9.90
C PHE A 119 9.31 -5.13 10.58
N LEU A 120 10.52 -5.63 10.35
CA LEU A 120 11.76 -5.04 10.90
C LEU A 120 12.00 -3.62 10.37
N SER A 121 11.64 -3.34 9.11
CA SER A 121 11.70 -1.99 8.56
C SER A 121 10.75 -1.03 9.28
N GLU A 122 9.58 -1.53 9.65
CA GLU A 122 8.57 -0.78 10.39
C GLU A 122 9.02 -0.51 11.82
N PHE A 123 9.47 -1.55 12.54
CA PHE A 123 10.07 -1.42 13.86
C PHE A 123 11.11 -0.30 13.90
N ARG A 124 12.11 -0.34 13.00
CA ARG A 124 13.15 0.70 12.95
C ARG A 124 12.60 2.08 12.60
N HIS A 125 11.46 2.17 11.92
CA HIS A 125 10.81 3.45 11.60
C HIS A 125 10.05 4.01 12.79
N VAL A 126 9.38 3.14 13.53
CA VAL A 126 8.65 3.47 14.76
C VAL A 126 9.64 3.90 15.84
N GLN A 127 10.73 3.16 16.01
CA GLN A 127 11.82 3.48 16.95
C GLN A 127 12.43 4.88 16.74
N ARG A 128 12.31 5.46 15.54
CA ARG A 128 12.74 6.84 15.22
C ARG A 128 11.58 7.84 15.11
N GLY A 129 10.41 7.51 15.65
CA GLY A 129 9.27 8.41 15.82
C GLY A 129 8.16 8.32 14.78
N ALA A 130 8.15 7.32 13.88
CA ALA A 130 7.00 7.14 13.01
C ALA A 130 5.80 6.54 13.77
N THR A 131 4.63 7.13 13.61
CA THR A 131 3.39 6.64 14.25
C THR A 131 2.29 6.34 13.25
N TRP A 132 2.24 7.10 12.16
CA TRP A 132 1.07 7.16 11.25
C TRP A 132 -0.26 7.44 11.96
N ARG A 133 -0.24 8.10 13.13
CA ARG A 133 -1.43 8.42 13.93
C ARG A 133 -2.52 9.24 13.22
N GLY A 134 -2.22 9.80 12.04
CA GLY A 134 -3.18 10.49 11.18
C GLY A 134 -3.94 9.58 10.20
N SER A 135 -3.71 8.27 10.24
CA SER A 135 -4.52 7.28 9.52
C SER A 135 -5.93 7.26 10.09
N ARG A 136 -6.94 7.17 9.21
CA ARG A 136 -8.35 7.23 9.62
C ARG A 136 -8.89 5.87 10.00
N HIS A 137 -8.40 4.81 9.34
CA HIS A 137 -8.88 3.44 9.55
C HIS A 137 -10.38 3.33 9.30
N LEU A 138 -10.89 4.07 8.30
CA LEU A 138 -12.32 4.14 8.02
C LEU A 138 -12.83 2.78 7.53
N CYS A 139 -13.81 2.23 8.23
CA CYS A 139 -14.46 0.97 7.86
C CYS A 139 -15.92 1.01 8.31
N GLY A 140 -16.84 0.51 7.49
CA GLY A 140 -18.28 0.57 7.80
C GLY A 140 -18.79 2.00 8.01
N GLY A 141 -18.20 2.98 7.32
CA GLY A 141 -18.59 4.39 7.40
C GLY A 141 -18.10 5.16 8.64
N ARG A 142 -17.31 4.54 9.52
CA ARG A 142 -16.78 5.20 10.74
C ARG A 142 -15.33 4.85 11.03
N THR A 143 -14.70 5.64 11.89
CA THR A 143 -13.37 5.34 12.45
C THR A 143 -13.50 4.39 13.64
N PRO A 144 -12.48 3.57 13.96
CA PRO A 144 -12.51 2.73 15.15
C PRO A 144 -12.50 3.59 16.42
N THR A 145 -13.10 3.06 17.49
CA THR A 145 -12.98 3.65 18.84
C THR A 145 -11.60 3.35 19.44
N ALA A 146 -11.26 4.03 20.55
CA ALA A 146 -10.04 3.72 21.29
C ALA A 146 -10.06 2.32 21.93
N GLU A 147 -11.23 1.72 22.11
CA GLU A 147 -11.38 0.34 22.60
C GLU A 147 -11.16 -0.68 21.48
N GLU A 148 -11.62 -0.38 20.27
CA GLU A 148 -11.43 -1.25 19.10
C GLU A 148 -10.00 -1.21 18.56
N LEU A 149 -9.32 -0.07 18.73
CA LEU A 149 -7.93 0.10 18.28
C LEU A 149 -7.12 0.99 19.24
N PRO A 150 -6.77 0.48 20.43
CA PRO A 150 -5.96 1.22 21.39
C PRO A 150 -4.51 1.40 20.90
N PRO A 151 -3.85 2.50 21.28
CA PRO A 151 -2.47 2.75 20.92
C PRO A 151 -1.51 1.82 21.69
N CYS A 152 -0.38 1.47 21.05
CA CYS A 152 0.71 0.72 21.71
C CYS A 152 1.65 1.60 22.55
N PHE A 153 1.46 2.91 22.55
CA PHE A 153 2.36 3.86 23.19
C PHE A 153 1.57 5.02 23.79
N ASN A 154 2.17 5.64 24.80
CA ASN A 154 1.62 6.83 25.44
C ASN A 154 2.27 8.09 24.86
N GLY A 155 1.53 9.19 24.85
CA GLY A 155 2.05 10.48 24.39
C GLY A 155 2.12 10.62 22.87
N SER A 156 3.19 11.21 22.35
CA SER A 156 3.22 11.72 20.97
C SER A 156 3.68 10.69 19.92
N ASP A 157 4.58 9.78 20.31
CA ASP A 157 5.13 8.73 19.47
C ASP A 157 5.73 7.58 20.30
N TRP A 158 6.29 6.57 19.61
CA TRP A 158 6.89 5.38 20.20
C TRP A 158 8.42 5.35 19.93
N ARG A 159 9.07 6.51 20.08
CA ARG A 159 10.55 6.59 19.95
C ARG A 159 11.23 5.68 20.96
N ASP A 160 12.39 5.18 20.56
CA ASP A 160 13.27 4.36 21.39
C ASP A 160 12.66 3.04 21.87
N VAL A 161 11.47 2.65 21.36
CA VAL A 161 10.87 1.34 21.61
C VAL A 161 11.87 0.23 21.33
N THR A 162 11.98 -0.70 22.28
CA THR A 162 12.78 -1.91 22.12
C THR A 162 12.09 -2.89 21.20
N PHE A 163 12.82 -3.88 20.67
CA PHE A 163 12.19 -4.87 19.80
C PHE A 163 11.14 -5.71 20.54
N GLN A 164 11.39 -6.03 21.81
CA GLN A 164 10.49 -6.80 22.65
C GLN A 164 9.18 -6.04 22.95
N GLU A 165 9.25 -4.76 23.29
CA GLU A 165 8.04 -3.93 23.47
C GLU A 165 7.24 -3.80 22.17
N PHE A 166 7.94 -3.70 21.02
CA PHE A 166 7.28 -3.65 19.73
C PHE A 166 6.53 -4.96 19.43
N LEU A 167 7.10 -6.11 19.79
CA LEU A 167 6.45 -7.42 19.62
C LEU A 167 5.32 -7.67 20.62
N SER A 168 5.47 -7.21 21.86
CA SER A 168 4.56 -7.55 22.95
C SER A 168 3.22 -6.82 22.90
N CYS A 169 3.11 -5.70 22.16
CA CYS A 169 1.85 -4.99 22.02
C CYS A 169 0.83 -5.78 21.18
N PRO A 170 -0.32 -6.21 21.74
CA PRO A 170 -1.33 -6.99 21.01
C PRO A 170 -2.05 -6.21 19.89
N TRP A 171 -1.91 -4.88 19.91
CA TRP A 171 -2.56 -3.93 19.01
C TRP A 171 -1.59 -3.35 17.98
N ASN A 172 -0.38 -3.91 17.87
CA ASN A 172 0.61 -3.43 16.94
C ASN A 172 0.17 -3.68 15.48
N LEU A 173 -0.24 -2.61 14.80
CA LEU A 173 -0.65 -2.61 13.40
C LEU A 173 0.44 -3.05 12.41
N ALA A 174 1.69 -3.22 12.84
CA ALA A 174 2.74 -3.83 12.02
C ALA A 174 2.49 -5.33 11.78
N VAL A 175 1.84 -6.02 12.72
CA VAL A 175 1.47 -7.43 12.58
C VAL A 175 0.44 -7.57 11.48
N ASN A 176 0.65 -8.53 10.56
CA ASN A 176 -0.20 -8.83 9.40
C ASN A 176 -0.65 -7.60 8.59
N ARG A 177 0.18 -6.54 8.56
CA ARG A 177 -0.16 -5.27 7.89
C ARG A 177 -0.58 -5.46 6.45
N GLN A 178 0.17 -6.26 5.68
CA GLN A 178 -0.10 -6.45 4.25
C GLN A 178 -1.46 -7.11 4.03
N THR A 179 -1.75 -8.18 4.76
CA THR A 179 -3.06 -8.86 4.74
C THR A 179 -4.18 -7.91 5.15
N ARG A 180 -4.05 -7.25 6.30
CA ARG A 180 -5.08 -6.30 6.79
C ARG A 180 -5.33 -5.17 5.80
N MET A 181 -4.29 -4.61 5.18
CA MET A 181 -4.44 -3.47 4.28
C MET A 181 -4.92 -3.84 2.86
N LEU A 182 -4.92 -5.12 2.52
CA LEU A 182 -5.44 -5.62 1.24
C LEU A 182 -6.83 -6.25 1.37
N ALA A 183 -7.19 -6.72 2.57
CA ALA A 183 -8.49 -7.31 2.84
C ALA A 183 -9.61 -6.27 2.84
N ASP A 184 -10.83 -6.74 2.58
CA ASP A 184 -12.04 -6.03 2.95
C ASP A 184 -12.33 -6.27 4.44
N LEU A 185 -12.04 -5.27 5.26
CA LEU A 185 -12.24 -5.34 6.71
C LEU A 185 -13.72 -5.42 7.11
N THR A 186 -14.67 -5.06 6.24
CA THR A 186 -16.09 -5.16 6.56
C THR A 186 -16.54 -6.61 6.77
N LEU A 187 -15.87 -7.57 6.12
CA LEU A 187 -16.13 -9.01 6.23
C LEU A 187 -15.91 -9.59 7.64
N VAL A 188 -15.14 -8.88 8.48
CA VAL A 188 -14.78 -9.31 9.83
C VAL A 188 -15.26 -8.34 10.90
N GLY A 189 -16.25 -7.50 10.59
CA GLY A 189 -16.76 -6.51 11.55
C GLY A 189 -15.78 -5.35 11.80
N CYS A 190 -15.01 -4.97 10.78
CA CYS A 190 -14.03 -3.88 10.86
C CYS A 190 -12.98 -4.14 11.96
N TYR A 191 -12.73 -3.17 12.85
CA TYR A 191 -11.75 -3.27 13.93
C TYR A 191 -12.32 -3.90 15.21
N ASN A 192 -13.62 -4.21 15.25
CA ASN A 192 -14.19 -4.93 16.37
C ASN A 192 -13.72 -6.40 16.35
N ARG A 193 -13.03 -6.81 17.42
CA ARG A 193 -12.50 -8.18 17.58
C ARG A 193 -13.44 -9.10 18.37
N SER A 194 -14.58 -8.63 18.87
CA SER A 194 -15.49 -9.42 19.72
C SER A 194 -16.37 -10.41 18.95
N GLY A 195 -16.59 -10.19 17.66
CA GLY A 195 -17.57 -10.95 16.87
C GLY A 195 -17.07 -12.29 16.31
N LEU A 196 -15.75 -12.51 16.26
CA LEU A 196 -15.13 -13.70 15.67
C LEU A 196 -13.93 -14.14 16.51
N SER A 197 -13.64 -15.43 16.52
CA SER A 197 -12.35 -15.90 17.04
C SER A 197 -11.20 -15.37 16.19
N GLU A 198 -10.02 -15.22 16.80
CA GLU A 198 -8.81 -14.72 16.11
C GLU A 198 -8.48 -15.57 14.88
N HIS A 199 -8.54 -16.90 15.00
CA HIS A 199 -8.27 -17.82 13.90
C HIS A 199 -9.24 -17.66 12.72
N GLN A 200 -10.55 -17.58 13.00
CA GLN A 200 -11.55 -17.37 11.95
C GLN A 200 -11.38 -16.02 11.26
N ARG A 201 -11.11 -14.98 12.05
CA ARG A 201 -10.84 -13.63 11.54
C ARG A 201 -9.63 -13.61 10.60
N ASP A 202 -8.53 -14.24 11.00
CA ASP A 202 -7.31 -14.29 10.21
C ASP A 202 -7.49 -15.05 8.89
N LEU A 203 -8.24 -16.16 8.90
CA LEU A 203 -8.57 -16.90 7.68
C LEU A 203 -9.39 -16.06 6.70
N LEU A 204 -10.41 -15.34 7.19
CA LEU A 204 -11.24 -14.46 6.35
C LEU A 204 -10.43 -13.29 5.77
N LEU A 205 -9.60 -12.65 6.60
CA LEU A 205 -8.72 -11.58 6.14
C LEU A 205 -7.73 -12.07 5.09
N LEU A 206 -7.14 -13.25 5.29
CA LEU A 206 -6.23 -13.84 4.31
C LEU A 206 -6.92 -14.15 2.99
N ALA A 207 -8.09 -14.81 3.03
CA ALA A 207 -8.85 -15.13 1.84
C ALA A 207 -9.23 -13.87 1.06
N SER A 208 -9.72 -12.84 1.76
CA SER A 208 -10.07 -11.55 1.17
C SER A 208 -8.86 -10.84 0.56
N ALA A 209 -7.73 -10.78 1.28
CA ALA A 209 -6.51 -10.15 0.79
C ALA A 209 -5.97 -10.83 -0.48
N ARG A 210 -6.02 -12.18 -0.55
CA ARG A 210 -5.62 -12.95 -1.75
C ARG A 210 -6.50 -12.61 -2.94
N GLU A 211 -7.81 -12.57 -2.74
CA GLU A 211 -8.77 -12.26 -3.79
C GLU A 211 -8.61 -10.82 -4.30
N ASN A 212 -8.50 -9.86 -3.39
CA ASN A 212 -8.30 -8.47 -3.75
C ASN A 212 -6.96 -8.24 -4.45
N LEU A 213 -5.88 -8.92 -4.02
CA LEU A 213 -4.59 -8.86 -4.70
C LEU A 213 -4.68 -9.41 -6.13
N ARG A 214 -5.37 -10.53 -6.36
CA ARG A 214 -5.61 -11.07 -7.71
C ARG A 214 -6.41 -10.13 -8.61
N ARG A 215 -7.25 -9.27 -8.02
CA ARG A 215 -8.02 -8.24 -8.72
C ARG A 215 -7.26 -6.94 -8.95
N THR A 216 -6.08 -6.77 -8.34
CA THR A 216 -5.23 -5.62 -8.67
C THR A 216 -4.81 -5.73 -10.13
N ALA A 217 -4.67 -4.58 -10.78
CA ALA A 217 -4.13 -4.51 -12.13
C ALA A 217 -2.66 -4.95 -12.14
N PHE A 218 -1.93 -4.61 -11.08
CA PHE A 218 -0.52 -4.94 -10.91
C PHE A 218 -0.14 -4.94 -9.43
N PHE A 219 0.77 -5.83 -9.05
CA PHE A 219 1.54 -5.65 -7.83
C PHE A 219 3.01 -6.01 -8.08
N GLY A 220 3.91 -5.27 -7.44
CA GLY A 220 5.35 -5.55 -7.48
C GLY A 220 5.87 -6.07 -6.15
N LEU A 221 7.08 -6.63 -6.17
CA LEU A 221 7.78 -7.08 -4.98
C LEU A 221 9.02 -6.21 -4.75
N THR A 222 9.24 -5.83 -3.49
CA THR A 222 10.41 -5.01 -3.11
C THR A 222 11.72 -5.71 -3.46
N GLU A 223 11.72 -7.04 -3.36
CA GLU A 223 12.84 -7.95 -3.62
C GLU A 223 13.11 -8.16 -5.13
N GLU A 224 12.17 -7.81 -6.01
CA GLU A 224 12.22 -8.11 -7.45
C GLU A 224 11.98 -6.84 -8.28
N GLN A 225 12.81 -5.80 -8.10
CA GLN A 225 12.60 -4.49 -8.72
C GLN A 225 12.56 -4.56 -10.26
N TRP A 226 13.50 -5.28 -10.88
CA TRP A 226 13.57 -5.40 -12.34
C TRP A 226 12.36 -6.13 -12.92
N ARG A 227 11.95 -7.26 -12.33
CA ARG A 227 10.74 -7.99 -12.74
C ARG A 227 9.48 -7.14 -12.54
N SER A 228 9.42 -6.41 -11.43
CA SER A 228 8.30 -5.52 -11.12
C SER A 228 8.18 -4.39 -12.14
N GLN A 229 9.31 -3.81 -12.60
CA GLN A 229 9.30 -2.83 -13.68
C GLN A 229 8.75 -3.47 -14.97
N HIS A 230 9.32 -4.60 -15.40
CA HIS A 230 8.94 -5.25 -16.65
C HIS A 230 7.45 -5.65 -16.69
N LEU A 231 6.95 -6.18 -15.57
CA LEU A 231 5.54 -6.54 -15.43
C LEU A 231 4.65 -5.29 -15.47
N PHE A 232 5.02 -4.20 -14.78
CA PHE A 232 4.26 -2.94 -14.83
C PHE A 232 4.19 -2.39 -16.27
N GLU A 233 5.33 -2.33 -16.96
CA GLU A 233 5.42 -1.79 -18.32
C GLU A 233 4.55 -2.59 -19.29
N SER A 234 4.61 -3.92 -19.17
CA SER A 234 3.84 -4.85 -20.01
C SER A 234 2.34 -4.81 -19.68
N THR A 235 1.96 -4.70 -18.40
CA THR A 235 0.56 -4.56 -17.98
C THR A 235 -0.05 -3.27 -18.53
N PHE A 236 0.62 -2.13 -18.39
CA PHE A 236 0.01 -0.83 -18.71
C PHE A 236 0.36 -0.29 -20.11
N GLY A 237 1.22 -0.97 -20.87
CA GLY A 237 1.73 -0.44 -22.14
C GLY A 237 2.52 0.87 -21.96
N LEU A 238 3.12 1.07 -20.79
CA LEU A 238 3.91 2.25 -20.44
C LEU A 238 5.39 1.86 -20.31
N ARG A 239 6.29 2.85 -20.31
CA ARG A 239 7.73 2.63 -20.10
C ARG A 239 8.29 3.57 -19.06
N PHE A 240 9.24 3.09 -18.27
CA PHE A 240 10.03 3.94 -17.41
C PHE A 240 11.30 4.42 -18.13
N VAL A 241 11.55 5.73 -18.11
CA VAL A 241 12.80 6.32 -18.64
C VAL A 241 13.99 6.08 -17.71
N ARG A 242 13.75 5.78 -16.43
CA ARG A 242 14.76 5.37 -15.46
C ARG A 242 14.46 3.96 -14.97
N PRO A 243 15.42 3.02 -15.09
CA PRO A 243 15.21 1.66 -14.62
C PRO A 243 15.06 1.62 -13.10
N PHE A 244 14.33 0.62 -12.60
CA PHE A 244 14.28 0.38 -11.16
C PHE A 244 15.60 -0.22 -10.70
N GLU A 245 16.08 0.23 -9.54
CA GLU A 245 17.34 -0.24 -8.96
C GLU A 245 17.07 -1.17 -7.77
N GLN A 246 17.70 -2.34 -7.78
CA GLN A 246 17.62 -3.28 -6.66
C GLN A 246 18.53 -2.83 -5.51
N LEU A 247 17.94 -2.43 -4.38
CA LEU A 247 18.65 -2.01 -3.18
C LEU A 247 18.47 -3.02 -2.06
N ASN A 248 19.39 -3.99 -1.98
CA ASN A 248 19.34 -5.05 -0.98
C ASN A 248 19.88 -4.59 0.39
N GLU A 249 20.79 -3.61 0.41
CA GLU A 249 21.30 -2.98 1.63
C GLU A 249 20.27 -2.06 2.27
N THR A 250 19.31 -2.65 2.97
CA THR A 250 18.23 -1.90 3.63
C THR A 250 18.48 -1.78 5.13
N ARG A 251 17.83 -0.79 5.75
CA ARG A 251 17.77 -0.70 7.23
C ARG A 251 17.21 -1.98 7.88
N SER A 252 16.44 -2.79 7.14
CA SER A 252 15.97 -4.09 7.61
C SER A 252 17.09 -5.12 7.62
N ALA A 253 17.92 -5.18 6.58
CA ALA A 253 19.08 -6.08 6.51
C ALA A 253 20.06 -5.79 7.66
N ALA A 254 20.35 -4.51 7.91
CA ALA A 254 21.18 -4.10 9.06
C ALA A 254 20.54 -4.42 10.43
N ALA A 255 19.20 -4.46 10.50
CA ALA A 255 18.47 -4.79 11.73
C ALA A 255 18.42 -6.29 12.00
N GLN A 256 18.32 -7.14 10.98
CA GLN A 256 18.26 -8.60 11.12
C GLN A 256 19.44 -9.17 11.91
N GLY A 257 20.66 -8.71 11.64
CA GLY A 257 21.85 -9.16 12.38
C GLY A 257 21.92 -8.75 13.85
N ARG A 258 20.98 -7.92 14.33
CA ARG A 258 20.92 -7.43 15.72
C ARG A 258 19.70 -7.92 16.49
N VAL A 259 18.85 -8.73 15.86
CA VAL A 259 17.66 -9.31 16.48
C VAL A 259 17.93 -10.77 16.82
N PRO A 260 17.67 -11.22 18.06
CA PRO A 260 17.83 -12.62 18.44
C PRO A 260 17.06 -13.57 17.49
N PRO A 261 17.64 -14.73 17.12
CA PRO A 261 16.98 -15.68 16.23
C PRO A 261 15.58 -16.12 16.69
N ALA A 262 15.38 -16.30 18.00
CA ALA A 262 14.09 -16.65 18.59
C ALA A 262 13.01 -15.59 18.32
N ASP A 263 13.40 -14.31 18.33
CA ASP A 263 12.46 -13.22 18.05
C ASP A 263 12.14 -13.11 16.56
N LEU A 264 13.09 -13.43 15.68
CA LEU A 264 12.82 -13.54 14.24
C LEU A 264 11.83 -14.68 13.95
N GLU A 265 11.95 -15.80 14.67
CA GLU A 265 11.01 -16.91 14.57
C GLU A 265 9.63 -16.54 15.14
N ALA A 266 9.58 -15.74 16.22
CA ALA A 266 8.33 -15.13 16.66
C ALA A 266 7.71 -14.28 15.55
N VAL A 267 8.45 -13.37 14.90
CA VAL A 267 7.91 -12.57 13.78
C VAL A 267 7.36 -13.47 12.66
N ARG A 268 8.05 -14.56 12.31
CA ARG A 268 7.57 -15.51 11.27
C ARG A 268 6.25 -16.19 11.62
N ARG A 269 6.00 -16.45 12.91
CA ARG A 269 4.71 -17.01 13.37
C ARG A 269 3.58 -15.99 13.32
N TRP A 270 3.87 -14.75 13.68
CA TRP A 270 2.89 -13.67 13.80
C TRP A 270 2.59 -12.98 12.46
N VAL A 271 3.57 -13.03 11.56
CA VAL A 271 3.47 -12.56 10.20
C VAL A 271 3.85 -13.72 9.28
N PRO A 272 2.95 -14.72 9.14
CA PRO A 272 3.23 -15.88 8.32
C PRO A 272 3.74 -15.43 6.95
N PRO A 273 4.71 -16.16 6.36
CA PRO A 273 5.06 -15.96 4.97
C PRO A 273 3.81 -16.29 4.15
N PHE A 274 2.99 -15.28 3.90
CA PHE A 274 1.94 -15.32 2.90
C PHE A 274 2.51 -15.05 1.53
N LEU A 275 3.78 -14.62 1.42
CA LEU A 275 4.43 -14.46 0.12
C LEU A 275 4.41 -15.75 -0.69
N PRO A 276 4.80 -16.94 -0.22
CA PRO A 276 4.65 -18.15 -1.03
C PRO A 276 3.23 -18.41 -1.57
N SER A 277 2.16 -17.96 -0.88
CA SER A 277 0.77 -18.13 -1.33
C SER A 277 0.13 -16.92 -2.05
N LEU A 278 0.79 -15.75 -2.00
CA LEU A 278 0.43 -14.50 -2.68
C LEU A 278 1.32 -14.24 -3.92
N THR A 279 2.57 -14.70 -3.90
CA THR A 279 3.55 -14.58 -5.00
C THR A 279 3.51 -15.75 -5.96
N SER A 280 2.80 -16.85 -5.67
CA SER A 280 2.56 -17.85 -6.72
C SER A 280 1.94 -17.19 -7.96
N VAL A 281 1.04 -16.22 -7.73
CA VAL A 281 0.43 -15.36 -8.76
C VAL A 281 1.43 -14.43 -9.45
N PHE A 282 2.56 -14.11 -8.83
CA PHE A 282 3.59 -13.25 -9.42
C PHE A 282 4.55 -14.02 -10.35
N TYR A 283 4.66 -15.34 -10.15
CA TYR A 283 5.51 -16.23 -10.94
C TYR A 283 4.73 -17.05 -11.99
N GLU A 284 3.40 -16.95 -12.01
CA GLU A 284 2.47 -17.55 -12.99
C GLU A 284 2.03 -16.53 -14.04
#